data_AF-T4W0W4-F1
#
_entry.id   AF-T4W0W4-F1
#
_cell.length_a   1.000
_cell.length_b   1.000
_cell.length_c   1.000
_cell.angle_alpha   90.00
_cell.angle_beta   90.00
_cell.angle_gamma   90.00
#
_symmetry.space_group_name_H-M   'P 1'
#
loop_
_entity.id
_entity.type
_entity.pdbx_description
1 polymer ?
#
loop_
_entity_poly.entity_id
_entity_poly.type
_entity_poly.pdbx_seq_one_letter_code
_entity_poly.pdbx_strand_id
1 'polypeptide(L)' 'MSIDINEIKEELDQLCKDYVDIVSKMKNKKIINDDIYLNCVSNKIEFLEKNEMIKTK' A
#
# COMPACT_ATOMS: atom_id res chain seq x y z
N MET A 1 -0.79 -25.97 9.88
CA MET A 1 -1.42 -25.01 8.95
C MET A 1 -0.42 -24.76 7.85
N SER A 2 -0.74 -25.14 6.61
CA SER A 2 -0.03 -24.64 5.44
C SER A 2 -0.65 -23.28 5.12
N ILE A 3 0.12 -22.21 5.30
CA ILE A 3 -0.33 -20.87 4.89
C ILE A 3 -0.20 -20.82 3.37
N ASP A 4 -1.29 -20.47 2.68
CA ASP A 4 -1.27 -20.31 1.23
C ASP A 4 -0.55 -19.00 0.87
N ILE A 5 0.41 -19.08 -0.04
CA ILE A 5 1.18 -17.92 -0.50
C ILE A 5 0.28 -16.84 -1.14
N ASN A 6 -0.88 -17.22 -1.68
CA ASN A 6 -1.84 -16.31 -2.26
C ASN A 6 -2.61 -15.54 -1.19
N GLU A 7 -2.99 -16.19 -0.09
CA GLU A 7 -3.62 -15.52 1.06
C GLU A 7 -2.66 -14.46 1.64
N ILE A 8 -1.37 -14.79 1.80
CA ILE A 8 -0.36 -13.83 2.27
C ILE A 8 -0.26 -12.62 1.32
N LYS A 9 -0.32 -12.85 0.01
CA LYS A 9 -0.25 -11.77 -0.98
C LYS A 9 -1.47 -10.87 -0.91
N GLU A 10 -2.67 -11.42 -0.73
CA GLU A 10 -3.91 -10.66 -0.58
C GLU A 10 -3.92 -9.84 0.70
N GLU A 11 -3.52 -10.42 1.82
CA GLU A 11 -3.40 -9.70 3.10
C GLU A 11 -2.39 -8.55 3.00
N LEU A 12 -1.24 -8.78 2.35
CA LEU A 12 -0.22 -7.75 2.16
C LEU A 12 -0.71 -6.63 1.21
N ASP A 13 -1.45 -6.98 0.15
CA ASP A 13 -2.09 -6.02 -0.76
C ASP A 13 -3.08 -5.11 0.00
N GLN A 14 -3.94 -5.70 0.81
CA GLN A 14 -4.91 -4.94 1.60
C GLN A 14 -4.22 -4.05 2.65
N LEU A 15 -3.20 -4.57 3.34
CA LEU A 15 -2.43 -3.82 4.33
C LEU A 15 -1.74 -2.59 3.69
N CYS A 16 -1.18 -2.74 2.50
CA CYS A 16 -0.59 -1.63 1.77
C CYS A 16 -1.64 -0.58 1.37
N LYS A 17 -2.82 -0.99 0.90
CA LYS A 17 -3.93 -0.08 0.58
C LYS A 17 -4.39 0.71 1.79
N ASP A 18 -4.62 0.04 2.90
CA ASP A 18 -5.07 0.67 4.15
C ASP A 18 -4.03 1.66 4.67
N TYR A 19 -2.74 1.30 4.62
CA TYR A 19 -1.64 2.20 5.00
C TYR A 19 -1.62 3.47 4.14
N VAL A 20 -1.71 3.33 2.81
CA VAL A 20 -1.71 4.48 1.89
C VAL A 20 -2.91 5.39 2.15
N ASP A 21 -4.09 4.84 2.41
CA ASP A 21 -5.29 5.61 2.73
C ASP A 21 -5.14 6.41 4.04
N ILE A 22 -4.63 5.79 5.10
CA ILE A 22 -4.37 6.47 6.39
C ILE A 22 -3.41 7.64 6.20
N VAL A 23 -2.28 7.42 5.53
CA VAL A 23 -1.25 8.46 5.33
C VAL A 23 -1.77 9.57 4.40
N SER A 24 -2.61 9.24 3.41
CA SER A 24 -3.32 10.21 2.57
C SER A 24 -4.25 11.09 3.39
N LYS A 25 -5.02 10.51 4.31
CA LYS A 25 -5.88 11.27 5.23
C LYS A 25 -5.08 12.20 6.14
N MET A 26 -3.90 11.77 6.61
CA MET A 26 -3.01 12.62 7.41
C MET A 26 -2.47 13.82 6.62
N LYS A 27 -2.07 13.60 5.36
CA LYS A 27 -1.68 14.67 4.43
C LYS A 27 -2.84 15.64 4.18
N ASN A 28 -4.04 15.13 3.89
CA ASN A 28 -5.22 15.96 3.62
C ASN A 28 -5.64 16.80 4.84
N LYS A 29 -5.44 16.27 6.06
CA LYS A 29 -5.61 17.00 7.31
C LYS A 29 -4.46 17.96 7.64
N LYS A 30 -3.46 18.09 6.75
CA LYS A 30 -2.25 18.90 6.94
C LYS A 30 -1.45 18.53 8.20
N ILE A 31 -1.54 17.27 8.65
CA ILE A 31 -0.76 16.74 9.77
C ILE A 31 0.69 16.49 9.32
N ILE A 32 0.86 16.05 8.07
CA ILE A 32 2.15 15.84 7.42
C ILE A 32 2.20 16.64 6.11
N ASN A 33 3.42 16.93 5.65
CA ASN A 33 3.65 17.58 4.36
C ASN A 33 3.84 16.55 3.23
N ASP A 34 4.02 17.05 2.01
CA ASP A 34 4.17 16.21 0.82
C ASP A 34 5.42 15.33 0.84
N ASP A 35 6.54 15.85 1.35
CA ASP A 35 7.79 15.08 1.45
C ASP A 35 7.66 13.88 2.38
N ILE A 36 7.05 14.07 3.57
CA ILE A 36 6.80 12.99 4.51
C ILE A 36 5.80 11.99 3.92
N TYR A 37 4.73 12.48 3.29
CA TYR A 37 3.76 11.64 2.62
C TYR A 37 4.44 10.72 1.59
N LEU A 38 5.20 11.29 0.66
CA LEU A 38 5.88 10.54 -0.39
C LEU A 38 6.83 9.49 0.21
N ASN A 39 7.68 9.88 1.17
CA ASN A 39 8.60 8.95 1.81
C ASN A 39 7.89 7.77 2.50
N CYS A 40 6.69 8.00 3.05
CA CYS A 40 5.89 6.96 3.67
C CYS A 40 5.29 5.98 2.66
N VAL A 41 4.75 6.48 1.54
CA VAL A 41 3.90 5.70 0.63
C VAL A 41 4.59 5.15 -0.62
N SER A 42 5.70 5.75 -1.10
CA SER A 42 6.29 5.42 -2.41
C SER A 42 6.50 3.93 -2.64
N ASN A 43 7.18 3.24 -1.72
CA ASN A 43 7.44 1.80 -1.89
C ASN A 43 6.17 0.94 -1.80
N LYS A 44 5.11 1.41 -1.13
CA LYS A 44 3.84 0.69 -1.00
C LYS A 44 3.02 0.86 -2.26
N ILE A 45 3.00 2.05 -2.84
CA ILE A 45 2.38 2.31 -4.14
C ILE A 45 3.07 1.47 -5.21
N GLU A 46 4.41 1.46 -5.25
CA GLU A 46 5.17 0.64 -6.20
C GLU A 46 4.84 -0.87 -6.06
N PHE A 47 4.69 -1.36 -4.83
CA PHE A 47 4.26 -2.73 -4.57
C PHE A 47 2.86 -3.02 -5.12
N LEU A 48 1.90 -2.13 -4.85
CA LEU A 48 0.51 -2.28 -5.29
C LEU A 48 0.41 -2.26 -6.82
N GLU A 49 1.10 -1.33 -7.49
CA GLU A 49 1.11 -1.23 -8.96
C GLU A 49 1.68 -2.50 -9.61
N LYS A 50 2.77 -3.04 -9.06
CA LYS A 50 3.37 -4.30 -9.54
C LYS A 50 2.43 -5.49 -9.33
N ASN A 51 1.70 -5.52 -8.22
CA ASN A 51 0.72 -6.57 -7.94
C ASN A 51 -0.49 -6.48 -8.87
N GLU A 52 -0.98 -5.29 -9.18
CA GLU A 52 -2.09 -5.12 -10.13
C GLU A 52 -1.71 -5.57 -11.54
N MET A 53 -0.50 -5.23 -12.01
CA MET A 53 0.00 -5.71 -13.31
C MET A 53 0.12 -7.24 -13.42
N ILE A 54 0.33 -7.94 -12.30
CA ILE A 54 0.39 -9.41 -12.26
C ILE A 54 -1.03 -10.00 -12.33
N LYS A 55 -2.05 -9.33 -11.78
CA LYS A 55 -3.44 -9.80 -11.80
C LYS A 55 -4.10 -9.65 -13.18
N THR A 56 -3.62 -8.75 -14.04
CA THR A 56 -4.17 -8.51 -15.40
C THR A 56 -3.52 -9.35 -16.51
N LYS A 57 -2.56 -10.22 -16.18
CA LYS A 57 -1.90 -11.16 -17.10
C LYS A 57 -2.38 -12.58 -16.87
#